data_AF-A0A4D7AGB2-F1
#
_entry.id   AF-A0A4D7AGB2-F1
#
_cell.length_a   1.000
_cell.length_b   1.000
_cell.length_c   1.000
_cell.angle_alpha   90.00
_cell.angle_beta   90.00
_cell.angle_gamma   90.00
#
_symmetry.space_group_name_H-M   'P 1'
#
loop_
_entity.id
_entity.type
_entity.pdbx_description
1 polymer ?
#
loop_
_entity_poly.entity_id
_entity_poly.type
_entity_poly.pdbx_seq_one_letter_code
_entity_poly.pdbx_strand_id
1 'polypeptide(L)' 'MDEKKIHSIIDEAMAARDRSVSIYISPDGGVSVSVFPWPDEEILRNMRASGLISHNDYRTRLGLSPMKD' A
#
# COMPACT_ATOMS: atom_id res chain seq x y z
N MET A 1 -18.23 -1.00 -13.39
CA MET A 1 -17.03 -0.15 -13.60
C MET A 1 -16.46 -0.51 -14.96
N ASP A 2 -16.04 0.47 -15.78
CA ASP A 2 -15.48 0.21 -17.12
C ASP A 2 -14.08 -0.43 -17.00
N GLU A 3 -13.76 -1.37 -17.90
CA GLU A 3 -12.46 -2.02 -18.03
C GLU A 3 -11.33 -0.98 -18.13
N LYS A 4 -11.50 0.05 -18.95
CA LYS A 4 -10.48 1.12 -19.10
C LYS A 4 -10.19 1.84 -17.79
N LYS A 5 -11.20 1.99 -16.94
CA LYS A 5 -11.06 2.63 -15.63
C LYS A 5 -10.32 1.74 -14.65
N ILE A 6 -10.53 0.42 -14.70
CA ILE A 6 -9.80 -0.54 -13.87
C ILE A 6 -8.32 -0.53 -14.23
N HIS A 7 -7.99 -0.55 -15.52
CA HIS A 7 -6.60 -0.45 -15.98
C HIS A 7 -5.92 0.84 -15.51
N SER A 8 -6.58 2.00 -15.65
CA SER A 8 -6.03 3.28 -15.17
C SER A 8 -5.71 3.24 -13.68
N ILE A 9 -6.59 2.70 -12.84
CA ILE A 9 -6.37 2.59 -11.38
C ILE A 9 -5.16 1.70 -11.08
N ILE A 10 -5.01 0.58 -11.80
CA ILE A 10 -3.86 -0.32 -11.62
C ILE A 10 -2.58 0.38 -12.06
N ASP A 11 -2.58 1.05 -13.20
CA ASP A 11 -1.40 1.76 -13.71
C ASP A 11 -0.97 2.88 -12.75
N GLU A 12 -1.92 3.64 -12.21
CA GLU A 12 -1.67 4.67 -11.19
C GLU A 12 -1.08 4.06 -9.90
N ALA A 13 -1.66 2.97 -9.40
CA ALA A 13 -1.17 2.29 -8.20
C ALA A 13 0.23 1.69 -8.39
N MET A 14 0.51 1.15 -9.58
CA MET A 14 1.85 0.65 -9.94
C MET A 14 2.87 1.77 -10.03
N ALA A 15 2.50 2.91 -10.62
CA ALA A 15 3.36 4.10 -10.69
C ALA A 15 3.63 4.68 -9.28
N ALA A 16 2.63 4.69 -8.41
CA ALA A 16 2.75 5.09 -7.01
C ALA A 16 3.51 4.06 -6.14
N ARG A 17 3.77 2.86 -6.67
CA ARG A 17 4.34 1.72 -5.95
C ARG A 17 3.51 1.33 -4.73
N ASP A 18 2.19 1.37 -4.85
CA ASP A 18 1.28 0.97 -3.79
C ASP A 18 1.51 -0.49 -3.38
N ARG A 19 1.18 -0.80 -2.12
CA ARG A 19 1.44 -2.11 -1.51
C ARG A 19 0.67 -3.23 -2.20
N SER A 20 -0.59 -3.00 -2.50
CA SER A 20 -1.42 -3.97 -3.21
C SER A 20 -2.65 -3.32 -3.84
N VAL A 21 -3.16 -3.97 -4.88
CA VAL A 21 -4.48 -3.68 -5.45
C VAL A 21 -5.30 -4.95 -5.35
N SER A 22 -6.55 -4.83 -4.92
CA SER A 22 -7.52 -5.94 -4.92
C SER A 22 -8.70 -5.60 -5.82
N ILE A 23 -9.13 -6.59 -6.60
CA ILE A 23 -10.28 -6.48 -7.49
C ILE A 23 -11.31 -7.50 -7.03
N TYR A 24 -12.52 -7.04 -6.77
CA TYR A 24 -13.65 -7.89 -6.43
C TYR A 24 -14.69 -7.82 -7.54
N ILE A 25 -15.13 -8.99 -8.00
CA ILE A 25 -16.13 -9.16 -9.05
C ILE A 25 -17.26 -10.00 -8.48
N SER A 26 -18.47 -9.46 -8.44
CA SER A 26 -19.66 -10.17 -7.95
C SER A 26 -20.43 -10.84 -9.10
N PRO A 27 -21.19 -11.93 -8.82
CA PRO A 27 -21.95 -12.66 -9.83
C PRO A 27 -23.01 -11.84 -10.57
N ASP A 28 -23.47 -10.74 -9.98
CA ASP A 28 -24.41 -9.78 -10.59
C ASP A 28 -23.71 -8.78 -11.54
N GLY A 29 -22.40 -8.92 -11.76
CA GLY A 29 -21.61 -8.05 -12.61
C GLY A 29 -21.09 -6.79 -11.90
N GLY A 30 -21.28 -6.67 -10.59
CA GLY A 30 -20.64 -5.63 -9.79
C GLY A 30 -19.12 -5.79 -9.79
N VAL A 31 -18.40 -4.67 -9.89
CA VAL A 31 -16.93 -4.66 -9.82
C VAL A 31 -16.50 -3.53 -8.89
N SER A 32 -15.64 -3.85 -7.93
CA SER A 32 -14.95 -2.87 -7.08
C SER A 32 -13.45 -3.10 -7.11
N VAL A 33 -12.71 -2.00 -7.01
CA VAL A 33 -11.24 -2.00 -6.94
C VAL A 33 -10.87 -1.26 -5.67
N SER A 34 -9.97 -1.84 -4.89
CA SER A 34 -9.41 -1.21 -3.70
C SER A 34 -7.89 -1.18 -3.81
N VAL A 35 -7.31 -0.01 -3.59
CA VAL A 35 -5.87 0.23 -3.62
C VAL A 35 -5.40 0.43 -2.19
N PHE A 36 -4.32 -0.26 -1.82
CA PHE A 36 -3.72 -0.19 -0.50
C PHE A 36 -2.31 0.38 -0.66
N PRO A 37 -2.09 1.66 -0.34
CA PRO A 37 -0.75 2.25 -0.39
C PRO A 37 0.15 1.68 0.71
N TRP A 38 1.47 1.80 0.53
CA TRP A 38 2.36 1.71 1.68
C TRP A 38 2.10 2.91 2.61
N PRO A 39 2.22 2.75 3.94
CA PRO A 39 2.14 3.89 4.83
C PRO A 39 3.23 4.89 4.47
N ASP A 40 2.87 6.17 4.35
CA ASP A 40 3.86 7.22 4.15
C ASP A 40 4.78 7.37 5.38
N GLU A 41 5.83 8.17 5.24
CA GLU A 41 6.80 8.35 6.31
C GLU A 41 6.16 8.88 7.60
N GLU A 42 5.14 9.74 7.51
CA GLU A 42 4.46 10.29 8.69
C GLU A 42 3.71 9.20 9.46
N ILE A 43 2.96 8.36 8.75
CA ILE A 43 2.27 7.21 9.35
C ILE A 43 3.29 6.25 9.95
N LEU A 44 4.39 5.95 9.26
CA LEU A 44 5.46 5.10 9.77
C LEU A 44 6.10 5.70 11.04
N ARG A 45 6.30 7.03 11.09
CA ARG A 45 6.81 7.73 12.29
C ARG A 45 5.83 7.60 13.45
N ASN A 46 4.54 7.79 13.22
CA ASN A 46 3.49 7.65 14.23
C ASN A 46 3.36 6.21 14.74
N MET A 47 3.44 5.22 13.86
CA MET A 47 3.46 3.79 14.23
C MET A 47 4.68 3.45 15.08
N ARG A 48 5.86 4.02 14.75
CA ARG A 48 7.06 3.84 15.57
C ARG A 48 6.92 4.51 16.94
N ALA A 49 6.43 5.75 16.97
CA ALA A 49 6.24 6.50 18.21
C ALA A 49 5.22 5.84 19.16
N SER A 50 4.20 5.18 18.60
CA SER A 50 3.22 4.40 19.36
C SER A 50 3.68 2.98 19.72
N GLY A 51 4.87 2.55 19.28
CA GLY A 51 5.40 1.21 19.56
C GLY A 51 4.76 0.08 18.73
N LEU A 52 3.95 0.41 17.72
CA LEU A 52 3.34 -0.59 16.82
C LEU A 52 4.37 -1.27 15.91
N ILE A 53 5.49 -0.61 15.65
CA ILE A 53 6.59 -1.14 14.84
C ILE A 53 7.94 -0.84 15.50
N SER A 54 8.92 -1.71 15.31
CA SER A 54 10.28 -1.47 15.79
C SER A 54 11.01 -0.40 14.96
N HIS A 55 12.18 0.05 15.44
CA HIS A 55 13.02 0.95 14.66
C HIS A 55 13.52 0.29 13.35
N ASN A 56 13.81 -1.00 13.37
CA ASN A 56 14.24 -1.72 12.18
C ASN A 56 13.08 -1.93 11.19
N ASP A 57 11.86 -2.17 11.67
CA ASP A 57 10.66 -2.20 10.80
C ASP A 57 10.46 -0.86 10.08
N TYR A 58 10.58 0.26 10.81
CA TYR A 58 10.51 1.61 10.24
C TYR A 58 11.54 1.81 9.12
N ARG A 59 12.80 1.42 9.37
CA ARG A 59 13.89 1.54 8.40
C ARG A 59 13.63 0.70 7.14
N THR A 60 13.27 -0.56 7.31
CA THR A 60 13.02 -1.47 6.17
C THR A 60 11.85 -1.00 5.33
N ARG A 61 10.79 -0.46 5.93
CA ARG A 61 9.65 0.11 5.20
C ARG A 61 9.98 1.39 4.43
N LEU A 62 11.03 2.10 4.81
CA LEU A 62 11.61 3.21 4.04
C LEU A 62 12.66 2.76 2.99
N GLY A 63 12.86 1.45 2.81
CA GLY A 63 13.88 0.91 1.92
C GLY A 63 15.31 1.01 2.45
N LEU A 64 15.48 1.25 3.76
CA LEU A 64 16.78 1.32 4.42
C LEU A 64 17.15 -0.02 5.05
N SER A 65 18.45 -0.33 5.09
CA SER A 65 18.96 -1.52 5.79
C SER A 65 18.70 -1.43 7.30
N PRO A 66 18.34 -2.54 7.98
CA PRO A 66 18.21 -2.57 9.43
C PRO A 66 19.56 -2.26 10.11
N MET A 67 19.51 -1.65 11.29
CA MET A 67 20.68 -1.45 12.14
C MET A 67 20.97 -2.73 12.91
N LYS A 68 22.25 -3.05 13.07
CA LYS A 68 22.68 -4.08 14.03
C LYS A 68 22.56 -3.48 15.44
N ASP A 69 22.00 -4.27 16.35
CA ASP A 69 21.98 -3.96 17.77
C ASP A 69 23.41 -3.93 18.35
#